data_AF-A0AAJ1TQX8-F1
#
_entry.id   AF-A0AAJ1TQX8-F1
#
_cell.length_a   1.000
_cell.length_b   1.000
_cell.length_c   1.000
_cell.angle_alpha   90.00
_cell.angle_beta   90.00
_cell.angle_gamma   90.00
#
_symmetry.space_group_name_H-M   'P 1'
#
loop_
_entity.id
_entity.type
_entity.pdbx_description
1 polymer ?
#
loop_
_entity_poly.entity_id
_entity_poly.type
_entity_poly.pdbx_seq_one_letter_code
_entity_poly.pdbx_strand_id
1 'polypeptide(L)'
;MFRILSGDIDVSDPDLADRIYKFRHAYFVEYLRWESCRRRDGRECDQFDGPNSIHILGEEGRDILAYARLLPTTRPHLLSHLYPEILQGGAAPTGRRIYEWTRHAIAVQMRESAMATAFSNVVSGAVAYAAEALDLEGLLVQLHPSLIARLIETGWDAEPLALPTKYQGSYLVPVYARLTEQTLLTAQAAFTNWRGARLHVSREFIRTAAADVPTPVLG
;
A
#
# COMPACT_ATOMS: atom_id res chain seq x y z
N MET A 1 4.38 10.60 12.26
CA MET A 1 5.63 10.03 11.72
C MET A 1 5.29 8.85 10.83
N PHE A 2 5.96 8.67 9.71
CA PHE A 2 5.81 7.50 8.85
C PHE A 2 7.04 6.61 8.95
N ARG A 3 6.85 5.29 8.89
CA ARG A 3 7.91 4.27 8.92
C ARG A 3 7.68 3.27 7.80
N ILE A 4 8.78 2.79 7.22
CA ILE A 4 8.76 1.61 6.36
C ILE A 4 9.28 0.43 7.19
N LEU A 5 8.52 -0.67 7.20
CA LEU A 5 8.83 -1.91 7.93
C LEU A 5 8.88 -3.08 6.94
N SER A 6 9.77 -4.03 7.19
CA SER A 6 9.83 -5.32 6.50
C SER A 6 8.66 -6.22 6.90
N GLY A 7 8.44 -7.29 6.16
CA GLY A 7 7.31 -8.21 6.36
C GLY A 7 7.46 -9.21 7.50
N ASP A 8 8.60 -9.22 8.18
CA ASP A 8 8.91 -10.08 9.32
C ASP A 8 8.49 -9.47 10.67
N ILE A 9 7.58 -8.48 10.68
CA ILE A 9 7.09 -7.80 11.89
C ILE A 9 6.51 -8.77 12.93
N ASP A 10 5.95 -9.90 12.51
CA ASP A 10 5.45 -10.93 13.42
C ASP A 10 6.55 -11.54 14.31
N VAL A 11 7.80 -11.48 13.84
CA VAL A 11 8.97 -12.00 14.56
C VAL A 11 9.75 -10.85 15.21
N SER A 12 9.97 -9.76 14.46
CA SER A 12 10.83 -8.65 14.91
C SER A 12 10.15 -7.71 15.90
N ASP A 13 8.82 -7.53 15.82
CA ASP A 13 8.04 -6.70 16.73
C ASP A 13 6.58 -7.20 16.84
N PRO A 14 6.34 -8.32 17.57
CA PRO A 14 5.02 -8.96 17.64
C PRO A 14 3.92 -8.05 18.20
N ASP A 15 4.28 -7.16 19.14
CA ASP A 15 3.36 -6.19 19.74
C ASP A 15 2.91 -5.14 18.71
N LEU A 16 3.82 -4.66 17.86
CA LEU A 16 3.47 -3.77 16.75
C LEU A 16 2.64 -4.49 15.69
N ALA A 17 2.99 -5.73 15.36
CA ALA A 17 2.22 -6.54 14.41
C ALA A 17 0.76 -6.70 14.86
N ASP A 18 0.54 -7.05 16.12
CA ASP A 18 -0.81 -7.15 16.69
C ASP A 18 -1.58 -5.82 16.64
N ARG A 19 -0.93 -4.70 16.96
CA ARG A 19 -1.52 -3.36 16.81
C ARG A 19 -1.92 -3.05 15.37
N ILE A 20 -1.06 -3.37 14.41
CA ILE A 20 -1.34 -3.19 12.97
C ILE A 20 -2.55 -4.02 12.55
N TYR A 21 -2.61 -5.29 12.92
CA TYR A 21 -3.72 -6.16 12.52
C TYR A 21 -5.04 -5.77 13.16
N LYS A 22 -5.03 -5.27 14.41
CA LYS A 22 -6.22 -4.72 15.06
C LYS A 22 -6.66 -3.41 14.40
N PHE A 23 -5.73 -2.53 14.06
CA PHE A 23 -6.02 -1.30 13.31
C PHE A 23 -6.67 -1.61 11.96
N ARG A 24 -6.10 -2.57 11.21
CA ARG A 24 -6.65 -3.04 9.94
C ARG A 24 -8.04 -3.65 10.12
N HIS A 25 -8.26 -4.44 11.17
CA HIS A 25 -9.58 -5.01 11.47
C HIS A 25 -10.62 -3.92 11.72
N ALA A 26 -10.30 -2.92 12.55
CA ALA A 26 -11.19 -1.79 12.81
C ALA A 26 -11.55 -1.04 11.51
N TYR A 27 -10.62 -0.92 10.57
CA TYR A 27 -10.88 -0.24 9.30
C TYR A 27 -11.59 -1.12 8.26
N PHE A 28 -11.00 -2.24 7.85
CA PHE A 28 -11.53 -3.04 6.74
C PHE A 28 -12.77 -3.84 7.15
N VAL A 29 -12.81 -4.37 8.38
CA VAL A 29 -13.90 -5.22 8.83
C VAL A 29 -14.99 -4.39 9.50
N GLU A 30 -14.66 -3.57 10.50
CA GLU A 30 -15.69 -2.83 11.23
C GLU A 30 -16.21 -1.60 10.48
N TYR A 31 -15.35 -0.82 9.84
CA TYR A 31 -15.78 0.37 9.13
C TYR A 31 -16.25 0.08 7.69
N LEU A 32 -15.45 -0.63 6.90
CA LEU A 32 -15.78 -0.94 5.49
C LEU A 32 -16.66 -2.19 5.29
N ARG A 33 -16.92 -2.97 6.35
CA ARG A 33 -17.77 -4.17 6.32
C ARG A 33 -17.29 -5.25 5.35
N TRP A 34 -15.97 -5.41 5.19
CA TRP A 34 -15.40 -6.52 4.44
C TRP A 34 -15.45 -7.80 5.26
N GLU A 35 -16.63 -8.40 5.34
CA GLU A 35 -16.91 -9.58 6.18
C GLU A 35 -16.07 -10.81 5.80
N SER A 36 -15.61 -10.91 4.55
CA SER A 36 -14.68 -11.95 4.10
C SER A 36 -13.31 -11.88 4.80
N CYS A 37 -12.94 -10.74 5.37
CA CYS A 37 -11.71 -10.54 6.13
C CYS A 37 -11.90 -10.73 7.65
N ARG A 38 -13.14 -10.99 8.12
CA ARG A 38 -13.44 -11.09 9.55
C ARG A 38 -12.82 -12.35 10.17
N ARG A 39 -12.06 -12.14 11.24
CA ARG A 39 -11.53 -13.21 12.09
C ARG A 39 -12.00 -13.05 13.54
N ARG A 40 -12.13 -14.16 14.26
CA ARG A 40 -12.64 -14.19 15.65
C ARG A 40 -11.69 -13.53 16.67
N ASP A 41 -10.41 -13.43 16.34
CA ASP A 41 -9.37 -12.84 17.18
C ASP A 41 -9.28 -11.31 17.05
N GLY A 42 -10.17 -10.67 16.28
CA GLY A 42 -10.18 -9.22 16.10
C GLY A 42 -8.99 -8.68 15.30
N ARG A 43 -8.31 -9.56 14.55
CA ARG A 43 -7.18 -9.22 13.68
C ARG A 43 -7.61 -9.30 12.22
N GLU A 44 -7.05 -8.43 11.38
CA GLU A 44 -7.14 -8.56 9.92
C GLU A 44 -5.74 -8.81 9.38
N CYS A 45 -5.52 -10.05 8.97
CA CYS A 45 -4.27 -10.59 8.43
C CYS A 45 -4.64 -11.70 7.43
N ASP A 46 -4.06 -11.65 6.23
CA ASP A 46 -4.33 -12.56 5.11
C ASP A 46 -3.07 -13.34 4.70
N GLN A 47 -3.18 -14.22 3.70
CA GLN A 47 -2.04 -15.05 3.25
C GLN A 47 -0.87 -14.27 2.63
N PHE A 48 -1.03 -12.96 2.40
CA PHE A 48 -0.01 -12.10 1.83
C PHE A 48 0.73 -11.28 2.90
N ASP A 49 0.34 -11.41 4.18
CA ASP A 49 1.13 -10.92 5.32
C ASP A 49 2.23 -11.94 5.62
N GLY A 50 3.46 -11.62 5.21
CA GLY A 50 4.62 -12.48 5.43
C GLY A 50 5.93 -11.78 5.09
N PRO A 51 7.09 -12.46 5.18
CA PRO A 51 8.41 -11.80 5.15
C PRO A 51 8.71 -10.92 3.94
N ASN A 52 7.99 -11.14 2.83
CA ASN A 52 8.19 -10.42 1.58
C ASN A 52 7.29 -9.18 1.43
N SER A 53 6.34 -8.95 2.35
CA SER A 53 5.53 -7.73 2.34
C SER A 53 6.33 -6.55 2.87
N ILE A 54 5.92 -5.34 2.49
CA ILE A 54 6.48 -4.09 2.98
C ILE A 54 5.34 -3.29 3.57
N HIS A 55 5.52 -2.81 4.80
CA HIS A 55 4.48 -2.07 5.52
C HIS A 55 4.87 -0.60 5.59
N ILE A 56 3.94 0.29 5.25
CA ILE A 56 4.06 1.73 5.42
C ILE A 56 3.11 2.10 6.54
N LEU A 57 3.68 2.53 7.67
CA LEU A 57 2.93 2.80 8.89
C LEU A 57 3.00 4.29 9.24
N GLY A 58 1.86 4.94 9.40
CA GLY A 58 1.74 6.31 9.91
C GLY A 58 1.28 6.30 11.36
N GLU A 59 2.11 6.82 12.27
CA GLU A 59 1.86 6.84 13.72
C GLU A 59 1.97 8.24 14.31
N GLU A 60 1.20 8.48 15.37
CA GLU A 60 1.41 9.56 16.33
C GLU A 60 1.54 8.97 17.73
N GLY A 61 2.75 9.00 18.31
CA GLY A 61 3.04 8.27 19.54
C GLY A 61 2.84 6.76 19.36
N ARG A 62 1.88 6.18 20.06
CA ARG A 62 1.48 4.76 19.93
C ARG A 62 0.18 4.57 19.12
N ASP A 63 -0.39 5.63 18.59
CA ASP A 63 -1.62 5.53 17.81
C ASP A 63 -1.28 5.37 16.34
N ILE A 64 -1.81 4.30 15.74
CA ILE A 64 -1.73 4.08 14.29
C ILE A 64 -2.82 4.92 13.64
N LEU A 65 -2.39 5.85 12.79
CA LEU A 65 -3.28 6.76 12.06
C LEU A 65 -3.44 6.36 10.59
N ALA A 66 -2.46 5.66 10.03
CA ALA A 66 -2.49 5.20 8.65
C ALA A 66 -1.67 3.93 8.45
N TYR A 67 -2.05 3.17 7.44
CA TYR A 67 -1.35 1.95 7.04
C TYR A 67 -1.48 1.73 5.52
N ALA A 68 -0.45 1.17 4.92
CA ALA A 68 -0.48 0.58 3.59
C ALA A 68 0.50 -0.60 3.52
N ARG A 69 0.29 -1.50 2.56
CA ARG A 69 1.16 -2.65 2.32
C ARG A 69 1.54 -2.72 0.84
N LEU A 70 2.82 -2.98 0.55
CA LEU A 70 3.29 -3.32 -0.79
C LEU A 70 3.66 -4.80 -0.86
N LEU A 71 3.28 -5.46 -1.96
CA LEU A 71 3.57 -6.86 -2.24
C LEU A 71 4.36 -6.98 -3.55
N PRO A 72 5.48 -7.73 -3.60
CA PRO A 72 6.22 -7.89 -4.84
C PRO A 72 5.40 -8.70 -5.86
N THR A 73 5.29 -8.21 -7.10
CA THR A 73 4.55 -8.92 -8.17
C THR A 73 5.25 -10.20 -8.66
N THR A 74 6.49 -10.43 -8.23
CA THR A 74 7.26 -11.66 -8.48
C THR A 74 6.89 -12.83 -7.57
N ARG A 75 5.96 -12.61 -6.63
CA ARG A 75 5.42 -13.61 -5.70
C ARG A 75 3.88 -13.57 -5.75
N PRO A 76 3.18 -14.55 -5.15
CA PRO A 76 1.72 -14.48 -5.04
C PRO A 76 1.23 -13.16 -4.43
N HIS A 77 0.28 -12.51 -5.11
CA HIS A 77 -0.35 -11.25 -4.72
C HIS A 77 -1.83 -11.26 -5.14
N LEU A 78 -2.59 -10.19 -4.90
CA LEU A 78 -4.06 -10.21 -5.02
C LEU A 78 -4.50 -10.39 -6.47
N LEU A 79 -3.96 -9.61 -7.42
CA LEU A 79 -4.29 -9.76 -8.85
C LEU A 79 -3.83 -11.08 -9.47
N SER A 80 -2.91 -11.82 -8.86
CA SER A 80 -2.52 -13.14 -9.37
C SER A 80 -3.26 -14.29 -8.69
N HIS A 81 -3.71 -14.14 -7.43
CA HIS A 81 -4.20 -15.28 -6.63
C HIS A 81 -5.53 -15.05 -5.92
N LEU A 82 -5.92 -13.80 -5.62
CA LEU A 82 -7.16 -13.53 -4.89
C LEU A 82 -8.35 -13.27 -5.82
N TYR A 83 -8.15 -12.46 -6.86
CA TYR A 83 -9.20 -12.11 -7.81
C TYR A 83 -8.66 -11.81 -9.23
N PRO A 84 -7.89 -12.72 -9.84
CA PRO A 84 -7.32 -12.50 -11.19
C PRO A 84 -8.38 -12.21 -12.25
N GLU A 85 -9.63 -12.63 -12.04
CA GLU A 85 -10.75 -12.39 -12.94
C GLU A 85 -11.05 -10.91 -13.21
N ILE A 86 -10.65 -9.98 -12.33
CA ILE A 86 -10.90 -8.55 -12.55
C ILE A 86 -10.04 -7.96 -13.68
N LEU A 87 -9.01 -8.69 -14.13
CA LEU A 87 -8.24 -8.36 -15.34
C LEU A 87 -8.97 -8.74 -16.63
N GLN A 88 -10.09 -9.47 -16.57
CA GLN A 88 -10.91 -9.84 -17.72
C GLN A 88 -10.13 -10.57 -18.84
N GLY A 89 -9.18 -11.43 -18.44
CA GLY A 89 -8.29 -12.15 -19.36
C GLY A 89 -7.10 -11.34 -19.86
N GLY A 90 -6.98 -10.07 -19.49
CA GLY A 90 -5.79 -9.25 -19.68
C GLY A 90 -4.63 -9.66 -18.76
N ALA A 91 -3.45 -9.11 -19.04
CA ALA A 91 -2.26 -9.29 -18.21
C ALA A 91 -1.95 -8.01 -17.43
N ALA A 92 -1.54 -8.16 -16.18
CA ALA A 92 -0.92 -7.08 -15.42
C ALA A 92 0.61 -7.14 -15.57
N PRO A 93 1.32 -6.00 -15.62
CA PRO A 93 2.77 -6.01 -15.62
C PRO A 93 3.30 -6.58 -14.30
N THR A 94 4.36 -7.38 -14.40
CA THR A 94 5.05 -8.00 -13.26
C THR A 94 6.55 -7.78 -13.40
N GLY A 95 7.25 -7.66 -12.28
CA GLY A 95 8.69 -7.46 -12.30
C GLY A 95 9.23 -7.07 -10.93
N ARG A 96 10.56 -7.05 -10.83
CA ARG A 96 11.28 -6.78 -9.57
C ARG A 96 11.14 -5.32 -9.11
N ARG A 97 10.79 -4.42 -10.03
CA ARG A 97 10.49 -3.00 -9.78
C ARG A 97 8.99 -2.69 -9.78
N ILE A 98 8.11 -3.71 -9.77
CA ILE A 98 6.66 -3.53 -9.78
C ILE A 98 6.08 -4.25 -8.57
N TYR A 99 5.38 -3.51 -7.73
CA TYR A 99 4.73 -4.03 -6.53
C TYR A 99 3.23 -3.80 -6.62
N GLU A 100 2.45 -4.52 -5.83
CA GLU A 100 1.02 -4.29 -5.66
C GLU A 100 0.77 -3.53 -4.35
N TRP A 101 0.09 -2.39 -4.45
CA TRP A 101 -0.31 -1.57 -3.33
C TRP A 101 -1.66 -2.02 -2.80
N THR A 102 -1.64 -2.52 -1.57
CA THR A 102 -2.80 -3.09 -0.88
C THR A 102 -3.01 -2.45 0.49
N ARG A 103 -4.19 -2.70 1.06
CA ARG A 103 -4.54 -2.33 2.44
C ARG A 103 -4.27 -0.86 2.79
N HIS A 104 -4.58 0.06 1.88
CA HIS A 104 -4.55 1.49 2.18
C HIS A 104 -5.66 1.84 3.19
N ALA A 105 -5.26 2.18 4.41
CA ALA A 105 -6.14 2.47 5.52
C ALA A 105 -5.75 3.78 6.20
N ILE A 106 -6.77 4.54 6.60
CA ILE A 106 -6.64 5.77 7.37
C ILE A 106 -7.63 5.65 8.52
N ALA A 107 -7.19 5.97 9.73
CA ALA A 107 -8.02 5.89 10.92
C ALA A 107 -9.35 6.63 10.73
N VAL A 108 -10.45 6.05 11.20
CA VAL A 108 -11.81 6.58 10.96
C VAL A 108 -11.93 8.04 11.41
N GLN A 109 -11.42 8.36 12.61
CA GLN A 109 -11.43 9.74 13.10
C GLN A 109 -10.67 10.72 12.20
N MET A 110 -9.62 10.27 11.49
CA MET A 110 -8.89 11.11 10.55
C MET A 110 -9.64 11.28 9.23
N ARG A 111 -10.35 10.24 8.77
CA ARG A 111 -11.16 10.30 7.53
C ARG A 111 -12.39 11.19 7.68
N GLU A 112 -12.93 11.30 8.88
CA GLU A 112 -14.11 12.12 9.19
C GLU A 112 -13.73 13.54 9.65
N SER A 113 -12.43 13.84 9.72
CA SER A 113 -11.93 15.17 10.09
C SER A 113 -11.93 16.17 8.93
N ALA A 114 -11.89 17.45 9.25
CA ALA A 114 -11.67 18.52 8.27
C ALA A 114 -10.33 18.41 7.51
N MET A 115 -9.39 17.63 8.03
CA MET A 115 -8.05 17.42 7.47
C MET A 115 -7.93 16.15 6.63
N ALA A 116 -9.02 15.40 6.42
CA ALA A 116 -9.01 14.09 5.78
C ALA A 116 -8.28 14.07 4.42
N THR A 117 -8.56 15.04 3.56
CA THR A 117 -7.94 15.16 2.22
C THR A 117 -6.44 15.41 2.33
N ALA A 118 -6.03 16.34 3.21
CA ALA A 118 -4.62 16.65 3.43
C ALA A 118 -3.88 15.45 4.00
N PHE A 119 -4.46 14.76 4.99
CA PHE A 119 -3.84 13.58 5.57
C PHE A 119 -3.76 12.43 4.56
N SER A 120 -4.81 12.20 3.77
CA SER A 120 -4.79 11.21 2.68
C SER A 120 -3.69 11.47 1.66
N ASN A 121 -3.41 12.73 1.34
CA ASN A 121 -2.26 13.10 0.50
C ASN A 121 -0.93 12.74 1.13
N VAL A 122 -0.78 12.93 2.44
CA VAL A 122 0.45 12.55 3.15
C VAL A 122 0.63 11.04 3.18
N VAL A 123 -0.44 10.27 3.39
CA VAL A 123 -0.38 8.80 3.35
C VAL A 123 -0.04 8.30 1.93
N SER A 124 -0.65 8.88 0.89
CA SER A 124 -0.29 8.58 -0.51
C SER A 124 1.16 8.94 -0.80
N GLY A 125 1.63 10.10 -0.32
CA GLY A 125 3.03 10.52 -0.44
C GLY A 125 4.01 9.59 0.28
N ALA A 126 3.61 9.00 1.41
CA ALA A 126 4.43 8.02 2.13
C ALA A 126 4.62 6.75 1.30
N VAL A 127 3.58 6.34 0.56
CA VAL A 127 3.66 5.22 -0.38
C VAL A 127 4.53 5.56 -1.59
N ALA A 128 4.41 6.78 -2.15
CA ALA A 128 5.27 7.24 -3.23
C ALA A 128 6.75 7.25 -2.83
N TYR A 129 7.08 7.79 -1.66
CA TYR A 129 8.45 7.75 -1.14
C TYR A 129 8.93 6.35 -0.79
N ALA A 130 8.05 5.44 -0.36
CA ALA A 130 8.41 4.04 -0.19
C ALA A 130 8.74 3.40 -1.53
N ALA A 131 7.97 3.67 -2.58
CA ALA A 131 8.24 3.19 -3.94
C ALA A 131 9.57 3.71 -4.47
N GLU A 132 9.86 5.01 -4.28
CA GLU A 132 11.15 5.62 -4.63
C GLU A 132 12.32 4.98 -3.88
N ALA A 133 12.20 4.82 -2.55
CA ALA A 133 13.25 4.22 -1.73
C ALA A 133 13.55 2.75 -2.07
N LEU A 134 12.63 2.10 -2.78
CA LEU A 134 12.70 0.72 -3.25
C LEU A 134 13.08 0.61 -4.74
N ASP A 135 13.34 1.75 -5.42
CA ASP A 135 13.62 1.80 -6.87
C ASP A 135 12.51 1.14 -7.71
N LEU A 136 11.25 1.43 -7.38
CA LEU A 136 10.09 0.90 -8.10
C LEU A 136 9.68 1.79 -9.27
N GLU A 137 9.29 1.17 -10.38
CA GLU A 137 8.74 1.86 -11.55
C GLU A 137 7.27 2.20 -11.40
N GLY A 138 6.55 1.42 -10.59
CA GLY A 138 5.13 1.60 -10.42
C GLY A 138 4.48 0.56 -9.53
N LEU A 139 3.21 0.82 -9.26
CA LEU A 139 2.39 0.01 -8.37
C LEU A 139 1.14 -0.48 -9.11
N LEU A 140 0.83 -1.77 -8.98
CA LEU A 140 -0.51 -2.27 -9.27
C LEU A 140 -1.44 -1.87 -8.13
N VAL A 141 -2.62 -1.35 -8.46
CA VAL A 141 -3.62 -0.92 -7.48
C VAL A 141 -4.99 -1.41 -7.90
N GLN A 142 -5.79 -1.87 -6.96
CA GLN A 142 -7.21 -2.18 -7.18
C GLN A 142 -8.05 -1.26 -6.31
N LEU A 143 -8.81 -0.39 -6.97
CA LEU A 143 -9.56 0.67 -6.31
C LEU A 143 -10.95 0.82 -6.89
N HIS A 144 -11.82 1.52 -6.17
CA HIS A 144 -13.09 1.97 -6.71
C HIS A 144 -12.84 2.98 -7.85
N PRO A 145 -13.55 2.90 -9.00
CA PRO A 145 -13.29 3.77 -10.15
C PRO A 145 -13.31 5.28 -9.86
N SER A 146 -14.08 5.72 -8.86
CA SER A 146 -14.11 7.14 -8.45
C SER A 146 -12.78 7.65 -7.87
N LEU A 147 -11.84 6.76 -7.52
CA LEU A 147 -10.55 7.12 -6.94
C LEU A 147 -9.43 7.21 -8.00
N ILE A 148 -9.69 6.90 -9.27
CA ILE A 148 -8.67 7.01 -10.34
C ILE A 148 -8.20 8.46 -10.48
N ALA A 149 -9.14 9.42 -10.50
CA ALA A 149 -8.82 10.84 -10.55
C ALA A 149 -7.89 11.24 -9.40
N ARG A 150 -8.06 10.63 -8.22
CA ARG A 150 -7.20 10.91 -7.07
C ARG A 150 -5.76 10.44 -7.28
N LEU A 151 -5.55 9.26 -7.90
CA LEU A 151 -4.20 8.82 -8.26
C LEU A 151 -3.53 9.82 -9.20
N ILE A 152 -4.25 10.25 -10.24
CA ILE A 152 -3.77 11.23 -11.23
C ILE A 152 -3.46 12.58 -10.56
N GLU A 153 -4.34 13.09 -9.69
CA GLU A 153 -4.12 14.33 -8.92
C GLU A 153 -2.88 14.24 -8.02
N THR A 154 -2.56 13.05 -7.51
CA THR A 154 -1.34 12.83 -6.73
C THR A 154 -0.09 12.61 -7.59
N GLY A 155 -0.21 12.76 -8.92
CA GLY A 155 0.91 12.75 -9.86
C GLY A 155 1.30 11.37 -10.41
N TRP A 156 0.53 10.31 -10.14
CA TRP A 156 0.76 9.01 -10.77
C TRP A 156 0.32 9.01 -12.23
N ASP A 157 1.07 8.37 -13.11
CA ASP A 157 0.56 8.00 -14.44
C ASP A 157 -0.29 6.72 -14.29
N ALA A 158 -1.61 6.90 -14.29
CA ALA A 158 -2.57 5.86 -13.94
C ALA A 158 -3.21 5.25 -15.19
N GLU A 159 -2.88 3.99 -15.48
CA GLU A 159 -3.43 3.23 -16.60
C GLU A 159 -4.40 2.13 -16.09
N PRO A 160 -5.71 2.26 -16.31
CA PRO A 160 -6.65 1.16 -16.10
C PRO A 160 -6.30 -0.03 -16.99
N LEU A 161 -6.14 -1.21 -16.38
CA LEU A 161 -5.75 -2.45 -17.08
C LEU A 161 -6.96 -3.26 -17.59
N ALA A 162 -8.16 -2.95 -17.09
CA ALA A 162 -9.41 -3.56 -17.49
C ALA A 162 -10.59 -2.61 -17.20
N LEU A 163 -11.78 -2.96 -17.68
CA LEU A 163 -13.00 -2.22 -17.35
C LEU A 163 -13.37 -2.41 -15.86
N PRO A 164 -14.09 -1.47 -15.23
CA PRO A 164 -14.62 -1.68 -13.90
C PRO A 164 -15.47 -2.95 -13.81
N THR A 165 -15.24 -3.76 -12.78
CA THR A 165 -15.98 -5.00 -12.51
C THR A 165 -16.48 -5.03 -11.08
N LYS A 166 -17.64 -5.64 -10.85
CA LYS A 166 -18.13 -5.89 -9.50
C LYS A 166 -17.42 -7.07 -8.87
N TYR A 167 -16.85 -6.87 -7.70
CA TYR A 167 -16.28 -7.91 -6.85
C TYR A 167 -16.87 -7.76 -5.44
N GLN A 168 -17.48 -8.83 -4.93
CA GLN A 168 -18.17 -8.85 -3.62
C GLN A 168 -19.08 -7.62 -3.36
N GLY A 169 -19.84 -7.20 -4.39
CA GLY A 169 -20.78 -6.09 -4.29
C GLY A 169 -20.21 -4.68 -4.51
N SER A 170 -18.88 -4.53 -4.60
CA SER A 170 -18.22 -3.24 -4.86
C SER A 170 -17.62 -3.20 -6.26
N TYR A 171 -17.59 -2.03 -6.90
CA TYR A 171 -16.85 -1.86 -8.15
C TYR A 171 -15.35 -1.72 -7.87
N LEU A 172 -14.55 -2.48 -8.61
CA LEU A 172 -13.10 -2.38 -8.65
C LEU A 172 -12.62 -2.18 -10.08
N VAL A 173 -11.51 -1.47 -10.22
CA VAL A 173 -10.74 -1.39 -11.45
C VAL A 173 -9.27 -1.66 -11.11
N PRO A 174 -8.60 -2.59 -11.82
CA PRO A 174 -7.16 -2.75 -11.73
C PRO A 174 -6.47 -1.62 -12.50
N VAL A 175 -5.49 -0.98 -11.87
CA VAL A 175 -4.74 0.14 -12.43
C VAL A 175 -3.26 -0.15 -12.26
N TYR A 176 -2.47 0.09 -13.31
CA TYR A 176 -1.04 0.26 -13.17
C TYR A 176 -0.73 1.75 -12.99
N ALA A 177 -0.25 2.11 -11.81
CA ALA A 177 0.14 3.48 -11.47
C ALA A 177 1.67 3.58 -11.56
N ARG A 178 2.18 4.20 -12.62
CA ARG A 178 3.62 4.43 -12.78
C ARG A 178 4.07 5.59 -11.91
N LEU A 179 5.19 5.40 -11.23
CA LEU A 179 5.85 6.42 -10.43
C LEU A 179 6.44 7.47 -11.38
N THR A 180 6.15 8.74 -11.12
CA THR A 180 6.68 9.86 -11.91
C THR A 180 7.35 10.89 -11.00
N GLU A 181 8.16 11.78 -11.59
CA GLU A 181 8.69 12.94 -10.87
C GLU A 181 7.57 13.79 -10.23
N GLN A 182 6.44 13.94 -10.93
CA GLN A 182 5.29 14.67 -10.40
C GLN A 182 4.67 13.97 -9.18
N THR A 183 4.72 12.64 -9.12
CA THR A 183 4.31 11.89 -7.93
C THR A 183 5.13 12.31 -6.71
N LEU A 184 6.47 12.39 -6.87
CA LEU A 184 7.39 12.75 -5.80
C LEU A 184 7.26 14.22 -5.39
N LEU A 185 7.08 15.13 -6.35
CA LEU A 185 6.84 16.55 -6.06
C LEU A 185 5.55 16.76 -5.26
N THR A 186 4.47 16.06 -5.64
CA THR A 186 3.20 16.13 -4.89
C THR A 186 3.33 15.50 -3.50
N ALA A 187 4.07 14.40 -3.36
CA ALA A 187 4.39 13.80 -2.07
C ALA A 187 5.18 14.78 -1.17
N GLN A 188 6.17 15.48 -1.74
CA GLN A 188 6.96 16.49 -1.03
C GLN A 188 6.10 17.66 -0.55
N ALA A 189 5.23 18.18 -1.41
CA ALA A 189 4.29 19.23 -1.03
C ALA A 189 3.36 18.77 0.11
N ALA A 190 2.83 17.54 0.03
CA ALA A 190 1.98 16.98 1.07
C ALA A 190 2.70 16.87 2.42
N PHE A 191 3.93 16.32 2.43
CA PHE A 191 4.73 16.21 3.65
C PHE A 191 5.11 17.57 4.23
N THR A 192 5.48 18.53 3.38
CA THR A 192 5.86 19.89 3.83
C THR A 192 4.69 20.60 4.51
N ASN A 193 3.47 20.40 3.99
CA ASN A 193 2.26 21.02 4.52
C ASN A 193 1.66 20.28 5.73
N TRP A 194 2.13 19.07 6.05
CA TRP A 194 1.67 18.31 7.21
C TRP A 194 2.69 18.38 8.34
N ARG A 195 2.32 19.09 9.42
CA ARG A 195 3.21 19.30 10.55
C ARG A 195 3.69 17.96 11.14
N GLY A 196 5.00 17.80 11.22
CA GLY A 196 5.61 16.58 11.79
C GLY A 196 5.61 15.36 10.86
N ALA A 197 5.18 15.50 9.60
CA ALA A 197 5.36 14.45 8.60
C ALA A 197 6.86 14.25 8.33
N ARG A 198 7.32 13.03 8.58
CA ARG A 198 8.68 12.56 8.30
C ARG A 198 8.56 11.10 7.94
N LEU A 199 9.27 10.66 6.92
CA LEU A 199 9.39 9.24 6.61
C LEU A 199 10.72 8.74 7.15
N HIS A 200 10.66 7.71 7.99
CA HIS A 200 11.82 6.98 8.45
C HIS A 200 11.97 5.70 7.64
N VAL A 201 13.04 5.64 6.86
CA VAL A 201 13.47 4.45 6.14
C VAL A 201 14.65 3.86 6.91
N SER A 202 14.52 2.61 7.38
CA SER A 202 15.64 1.97 8.07
C SER A 202 16.74 1.60 7.07
N ARG A 203 18.01 1.77 7.44
CA ARG A 203 19.15 1.41 6.57
C ARG A 203 19.29 -0.09 6.31
N GLU A 204 18.70 -0.90 7.17
CA GLU A 204 18.65 -2.36 7.05
C GLU A 204 17.61 -2.80 6.01
N PHE A 205 16.49 -2.08 5.95
CA PHE A 205 15.45 -2.25 4.95
C PHE A 205 15.96 -1.99 3.53
N ILE A 206 16.67 -0.89 3.30
CA ILE A 206 17.25 -0.54 1.98
C ILE A 206 18.21 -1.64 1.50
N ARG A 207 19.03 -2.19 2.40
CA ARG A 207 20.00 -3.24 2.05
C ARG A 207 19.34 -4.58 1.72
N THR A 208 18.29 -4.94 2.44
CA THR A 208 17.57 -6.19 2.21
C THR A 208 16.74 -6.14 0.93
N ALA A 209 16.09 -4.99 0.66
CA ALA A 209 15.37 -4.76 -0.59
C ALA A 209 16.30 -4.80 -1.82
N ALA A 210 17.54 -4.29 -1.68
CA ALA A 210 18.55 -4.32 -2.74
C ALA A 210 19.25 -5.69 -2.88
N ALA A 211 19.33 -6.51 -1.82
CA ALA A 211 20.02 -7.81 -1.83
C ALA A 211 19.25 -8.93 -2.55
N ASP A 212 17.94 -8.78 -2.74
CA ASP A 212 17.11 -9.69 -3.55
C ASP A 212 17.33 -9.49 -5.08
N VAL A 213 18.41 -8.77 -5.48
CA VAL A 213 18.96 -8.61 -6.84
C VAL A 213 19.99 -9.69 -7.15
N PRO A 214 19.64 -10.76 -7.88
CA PRO A 214 20.66 -11.64 -8.43
C PRO A 214 21.56 -10.82 -9.34
N THR A 215 22.86 -10.94 -9.13
CA THR A 215 23.87 -10.47 -10.07
C THR A 215 23.54 -11.04 -11.45
N PRO A 216 23.57 -10.26 -12.54
CA PRO A 216 23.39 -10.80 -13.87
C PRO A 216 24.47 -11.87 -14.05
N VAL A 217 24.05 -13.12 -14.21
CA VAL A 217 24.96 -14.15 -14.72
C VAL A 217 25.16 -13.75 -16.18
N LEU A 218 26.27 -13.07 -16.45
CA LEU A 218 26.75 -12.84 -17.81
C LEU A 218 26.98 -14.23 -18.42
N GLY A 219 26.06 -14.62 -19.30
CA GLY A 219 26.20 -15.74 -20.23
C GLY A 219 26.60 -15.23 -21.60
#